data_AF-F7PG47-F1
#
_entry.id   AF-F7PG47-F1
#
_cell.length_a   1.000
_cell.length_b   1.000
_cell.length_c   1.000
_cell.angle_alpha   90.00
_cell.angle_beta   90.00
_cell.angle_gamma   90.00
#
_symmetry.space_group_name_H-M   'P 1'
#
loop_
_entity.id
_entity.type
_entity.pdbx_description
1 polymer ?
#
loop_
_entity_poly.entity_id
_entity_poly.type
_entity_poly.pdbx_seq_one_letter_code
_entity_poly.pdbx_strand_id
1 'polypeptide(L)'
;MLPELRELFWAVAGNLVVGFGAGTATLSAFSPSLPLLDGSNPAIRVGVVSIGFAFFFAGYHLTQVGTYLDPDESFASAFVPVPDDQPHELGATDSGGVDGVLLARGGFVLVGVVGLGAGMRLFALTIQSWDATLGVAAGVVCIGGYIFGHIGINGVTL
;
A
#
# COMPACT_ATOMS: atom_id res chain seq x y z
N MET A 1 -0.03 7.57 -29.51
CA MET A 1 -1.41 7.06 -29.45
C MET A 1 -2.05 7.67 -28.23
N LEU A 2 -3.32 8.08 -28.30
CA LEU A 2 -4.06 8.51 -27.11
C LEU A 2 -4.46 7.25 -26.31
N PRO A 3 -4.41 7.28 -24.97
CA PRO A 3 -4.81 6.14 -24.14
C PRO A 3 -6.28 5.80 -24.38
N GLU A 4 -6.62 4.52 -24.24
CA GLU A 4 -8.00 4.08 -24.36
C GLU A 4 -8.86 4.66 -23.22
N LEU A 5 -10.15 4.89 -23.47
CA LEU A 5 -11.08 5.42 -22.46
C LEU A 5 -11.09 4.59 -21.16
N ARG A 6 -10.88 3.27 -21.29
CA ARG A 6 -10.79 2.33 -20.17
C ARG A 6 -9.54 2.56 -19.32
N GLU A 7 -8.38 2.71 -19.96
CA GLU A 7 -7.11 3.03 -19.29
C GLU A 7 -7.21 4.37 -18.55
N LEU A 8 -7.76 5.38 -19.23
CA LEU A 8 -7.95 6.71 -18.66
C LEU A 8 -8.88 6.67 -17.44
N PHE A 9 -9.96 5.89 -17.48
CA PHE A 9 -10.86 5.74 -16.34
C PHE A 9 -10.16 5.16 -15.11
N TRP A 10 -9.41 4.05 -15.27
CA TRP A 10 -8.69 3.43 -14.16
C TRP A 10 -7.57 4.31 -13.61
N ALA A 11 -6.83 4.98 -14.50
CA ALA A 11 -5.82 5.95 -14.11
C ALA A 11 -6.44 7.10 -13.28
N VAL A 12 -7.58 7.65 -13.70
CA VAL A 12 -8.26 8.72 -12.96
C VAL A 12 -8.81 8.22 -11.62
N ALA A 13 -9.50 7.08 -11.61
CA ALA A 13 -10.07 6.49 -10.40
C ALA A 13 -8.97 6.18 -9.37
N GLY A 14 -7.88 5.54 -9.80
CA GLY A 14 -6.74 5.24 -8.93
C GLY A 14 -6.07 6.51 -8.39
N ASN A 15 -5.87 7.53 -9.21
CA ASN A 15 -5.27 8.80 -8.77
C ASN A 15 -6.15 9.56 -7.77
N LEU A 16 -7.48 9.48 -7.89
CA LEU A 16 -8.38 10.05 -6.89
C LEU A 16 -8.23 9.35 -5.53
N VAL A 17 -8.13 8.02 -5.53
CA VAL A 17 -7.91 7.23 -4.32
C VAL A 17 -6.51 7.50 -3.72
N VAL A 18 -5.48 7.61 -4.56
CA VAL A 18 -4.12 8.03 -4.15
C VAL A 18 -4.16 9.39 -3.46
N GLY A 19 -4.81 10.37 -4.09
CA GLY A 19 -4.93 11.72 -3.55
C GLY A 19 -5.64 11.75 -2.21
N PHE A 20 -6.72 10.99 -2.06
CA PHE A 20 -7.43 10.84 -0.79
C PHE A 20 -6.55 10.20 0.28
N GLY A 21 -5.92 9.06 -0.03
CA GLY A 21 -5.04 8.34 0.90
C GLY A 21 -3.85 9.17 1.37
N ALA A 22 -3.14 9.81 0.43
CA ALA A 22 -2.00 10.68 0.72
C ALA A 22 -2.43 11.92 1.53
N GLY A 23 -3.57 12.53 1.18
CA GLY A 23 -4.15 13.66 1.90
C GLY A 23 -4.50 13.29 3.34
N THR A 24 -5.20 12.17 3.55
CA THR A 24 -5.56 11.66 4.88
C THR A 24 -4.31 11.32 5.70
N ALA A 25 -3.31 10.65 5.11
CA ALA A 25 -2.06 10.33 5.79
C ALA A 25 -1.33 11.60 6.26
N THR A 26 -1.24 12.60 5.38
CA THR A 26 -0.60 13.90 5.67
C THR A 26 -1.33 14.65 6.78
N LEU A 27 -2.65 14.82 6.66
CA LEU A 27 -3.45 15.47 7.70
C LEU A 27 -3.31 14.76 9.05
N SER A 28 -3.28 13.43 9.05
CA SER A 28 -3.16 12.62 10.27
C SER A 28 -1.76 12.68 10.89
N ALA A 29 -0.71 12.78 10.07
CA ALA A 29 0.66 12.86 10.55
C ALA A 29 0.96 14.21 11.22
N PHE A 30 0.44 15.30 10.64
CA PHE A 30 0.79 16.67 11.03
C PHE A 30 -0.30 17.45 11.78
N SER A 31 -1.56 17.01 11.77
CA SER A 31 -2.61 17.65 12.57
C SER A 31 -2.71 16.99 13.94
N PRO A 32 -2.24 17.65 15.01
CA PRO A 32 -2.34 17.10 16.36
C PRO A 32 -3.79 17.02 16.88
N SER A 33 -4.73 17.74 16.26
CA SER A 33 -6.08 18.01 16.77
C SER A 33 -7.20 17.38 15.94
N LEU A 34 -6.92 16.40 15.08
CA LEU A 34 -7.98 15.68 14.37
C LEU A 34 -8.96 15.07 15.40
N PRO A 35 -10.24 15.52 15.41
CA PRO A 35 -11.16 15.32 16.54
C PRO A 35 -11.70 13.90 16.66
N LEU A 36 -11.30 12.98 15.78
CA LEU A 36 -11.89 11.64 15.67
C LEU A 36 -11.21 10.59 16.55
N LEU A 37 -9.95 10.79 16.96
CA LEU A 37 -9.18 9.80 17.73
C LEU A 37 -8.26 10.48 18.74
N ASP A 38 -8.06 9.83 19.89
CA ASP A 38 -7.19 10.33 20.95
C ASP A 38 -5.72 10.40 20.45
N GLY A 39 -5.32 11.61 20.06
CA GLY A 39 -4.02 11.89 19.48
C GLY A 39 -2.87 11.84 20.47
N SER A 40 -3.10 11.50 21.73
CA SER A 40 -2.05 11.29 22.74
C SER A 40 -1.31 9.97 22.55
N ASN A 41 -1.93 8.96 21.93
CA ASN A 41 -1.33 7.64 21.73
C ASN A 41 -0.54 7.56 20.41
N PRO A 42 0.79 7.33 20.45
CA PRO A 42 1.62 7.27 19.25
C PRO A 42 1.26 6.10 18.33
N ALA A 43 0.82 4.96 18.86
CA ALA A 43 0.41 3.80 18.06
C ALA A 43 -0.86 4.08 17.26
N ILE A 44 -1.83 4.79 17.87
CA ILE A 44 -3.06 5.22 17.18
C ILE A 44 -2.69 6.16 16.02
N ARG A 45 -1.78 7.11 16.22
CA ARG A 45 -1.33 8.01 15.14
C ARG A 45 -0.67 7.25 14.00
N VAL A 46 0.24 6.32 14.30
CA VAL A 46 0.85 5.48 13.27
C VAL A 46 -0.20 4.68 12.53
N GLY A 47 -1.18 4.10 13.24
CA GLY A 47 -2.29 3.35 12.64
C GLY A 47 -3.11 4.18 11.65
N VAL A 48 -3.53 5.40 12.03
CA VAL A 48 -4.33 6.28 11.15
C VAL A 48 -3.54 6.71 9.91
N VAL A 49 -2.27 7.06 10.09
CA VAL A 49 -1.40 7.42 8.95
C VAL A 49 -1.20 6.21 8.03
N SER A 50 -1.04 5.01 8.60
CA SER A 50 -0.94 3.74 7.86
C SER A 50 -2.22 3.47 7.05
N ILE A 51 -3.41 3.73 7.59
CA ILE A 51 -4.67 3.60 6.84
C ILE A 51 -4.65 4.50 5.59
N GLY A 52 -4.18 5.73 5.70
CA GLY A 52 -4.00 6.61 4.54
C GLY A 52 -3.05 6.03 3.48
N PHE A 53 -1.94 5.40 3.90
CA PHE A 53 -1.04 4.69 2.99
C PHE A 53 -1.62 3.40 2.41
N ALA A 54 -2.53 2.72 3.12
CA ALA A 54 -3.27 1.59 2.55
C ALA A 54 -4.15 2.05 1.38
N PHE A 55 -4.86 3.17 1.52
CA PHE A 55 -5.58 3.78 0.40
C PHE A 55 -4.65 4.25 -0.71
N PHE A 56 -3.50 4.84 -0.38
CA PHE A 56 -2.48 5.20 -1.37
C PHE A 56 -2.08 4.00 -2.24
N PHE A 57 -1.77 2.87 -1.61
CA PHE A 57 -1.37 1.66 -2.33
C PHE A 57 -2.52 1.00 -3.10
N ALA A 58 -3.73 1.00 -2.55
CA ALA A 58 -4.92 0.54 -3.26
C ALA A 58 -5.17 1.39 -4.52
N GLY A 59 -5.08 2.72 -4.40
CA GLY A 59 -5.17 3.64 -5.54
C GLY A 59 -4.06 3.43 -6.56
N TYR A 60 -2.82 3.22 -6.10
CA TYR A 60 -1.69 2.90 -6.97
C TYR A 60 -1.93 1.61 -7.76
N HIS A 61 -2.40 0.54 -7.11
CA HIS A 61 -2.77 -0.68 -7.82
C HIS A 61 -3.89 -0.42 -8.84
N LEU A 62 -4.93 0.33 -8.47
CA LEU A 62 -6.01 0.70 -9.40
C LEU A 62 -5.49 1.50 -10.60
N THR A 63 -4.43 2.30 -10.47
CA THR A 63 -3.81 2.97 -11.63
C THR A 63 -3.07 2.02 -12.55
N GLN A 64 -2.57 0.90 -12.03
CA GLN A 64 -1.91 -0.12 -12.84
C GLN A 64 -2.91 -1.04 -13.54
N VAL A 65 -4.07 -1.25 -12.91
CA VAL A 65 -5.19 -1.98 -13.49
C VAL A 65 -5.63 -1.33 -14.80
N GLY A 66 -5.79 -2.15 -15.85
CA GLY A 66 -6.18 -1.69 -17.18
C GLY A 66 -5.06 -1.09 -18.02
N THR A 67 -3.91 -0.71 -17.43
CA THR A 67 -2.74 -0.17 -18.16
C THR A 67 -1.60 -1.20 -18.24
N TYR A 68 -1.38 -1.97 -17.16
CA TYR A 68 -0.30 -2.97 -17.07
C TYR A 68 -0.78 -4.31 -16.48
N LEU A 69 -1.88 -4.31 -15.71
CA LEU A 69 -2.49 -5.48 -15.09
C LEU A 69 -3.88 -5.74 -15.68
N ASP A 70 -4.31 -7.00 -15.68
CA ASP A 70 -5.63 -7.37 -16.22
C ASP A 70 -6.72 -6.75 -15.32
N PRO A 71 -7.66 -5.96 -15.87
CA PRO A 71 -8.77 -5.37 -15.12
C PRO A 71 -9.75 -6.36 -14.47
N ASP A 72 -9.68 -7.63 -14.85
CA ASP A 72 -10.40 -8.70 -14.15
C ASP A 72 -9.59 -9.30 -12.97
N GLU A 73 -8.30 -8.94 -12.80
CA GLU A 73 -7.50 -9.30 -11.62
C GLU A 73 -7.93 -8.48 -10.39
N SER A 74 -8.53 -9.17 -9.41
CA SER A 74 -8.88 -8.58 -8.13
C SER A 74 -7.64 -8.25 -7.31
N PHE A 75 -7.61 -7.11 -6.62
CA PHE A 75 -6.60 -6.79 -5.60
C PHE A 75 -6.57 -7.83 -4.47
N ALA A 76 -7.70 -8.53 -4.26
CA ALA A 76 -7.78 -9.63 -3.31
C ALA A 76 -6.97 -10.86 -3.75
N SER A 77 -6.58 -11.00 -5.02
CA SER A 77 -5.70 -12.09 -5.48
C SER A 77 -4.35 -12.09 -4.78
N ALA A 78 -3.85 -10.92 -4.35
CA ALA A 78 -2.64 -10.81 -3.53
C ALA A 78 -2.82 -11.34 -2.09
N PHE A 79 -4.06 -11.61 -1.66
CA PHE A 79 -4.42 -12.02 -0.30
C PHE A 79 -5.27 -13.30 -0.23
N VAL A 80 -5.84 -13.75 -1.35
CA VAL A 80 -6.79 -14.87 -1.44
C VAL A 80 -6.47 -15.67 -2.71
N PRO A 81 -6.21 -16.98 -2.61
CA PRO A 81 -6.04 -17.83 -3.79
C PRO A 81 -7.32 -17.81 -4.64
N VAL A 82 -7.19 -17.65 -5.95
CA VAL A 82 -8.31 -17.76 -6.89
C VAL A 82 -8.76 -19.23 -6.93
N PRO A 83 -10.07 -19.55 -6.79
CA PRO A 83 -10.55 -20.91 -6.98
C PRO A 83 -10.34 -21.34 -8.44
N ASP A 84 -9.67 -22.47 -8.66
CA ASP A 84 -9.46 -23.07 -9.98
C ASP A 84 -10.79 -23.57 -10.59
N ASP A 85 -11.55 -22.68 -11.23
CA ASP A 85 -12.71 -23.04 -12.06
C ASP A 85 -12.36 -23.02 -13.56
N GLN A 86 -11.12 -23.34 -13.93
CA GLN A 86 -10.76 -23.67 -15.32
C GLN A 86 -10.01 -25.01 -15.39
N PRO A 87 -10.38 -25.90 -16.35
CA PRO A 87 -9.72 -27.18 -16.49
C PRO A 87 -8.31 -26.98 -17.07
N HIS A 88 -7.30 -27.00 -16.20
CA HIS A 88 -5.90 -27.03 -16.59
C HIS A 88 -5.56 -28.37 -17.26
N GLU A 89 -5.27 -28.35 -18.56
CA GLU A 89 -4.42 -29.37 -19.17
C GLU A 89 -2.98 -29.20 -18.66
N LEU A 90 -2.55 -30.24 -17.94
CA LEU A 90 -1.18 -30.74 -17.80
C LEU A 90 -0.14 -29.82 -17.14
N GLY A 91 -0.10 -29.89 -15.81
CA GLY A 91 1.06 -29.48 -15.03
C GLY A 91 0.81 -29.44 -13.52
N ALA A 92 0.31 -30.54 -12.96
CA ALA A 92 -0.02 -30.65 -11.54
C ALA A 92 1.16 -30.27 -10.62
N THR A 93 0.90 -29.31 -9.73
CA THR A 93 1.30 -29.44 -8.32
C THR A 93 0.06 -29.32 -7.46
N ASP A 94 -0.34 -30.48 -6.92
CA ASP A 94 -1.29 -30.61 -5.83
C ASP A 94 -0.96 -29.63 -4.68
N SER A 95 -1.91 -28.77 -4.32
CA SER A 95 -2.39 -28.62 -2.94
C SER A 95 -3.31 -27.40 -2.83
N GLY A 96 -4.51 -27.59 -2.28
CA GLY A 96 -5.35 -26.53 -1.73
C GLY A 96 -4.75 -25.88 -0.47
N GLY A 97 -3.43 -25.65 -0.48
CA GLY A 97 -2.67 -24.97 0.55
C GLY A 97 -2.52 -23.50 0.18
N VAL A 98 -2.60 -22.63 1.18
CA VAL A 98 -2.35 -21.20 1.03
C VAL A 98 -1.01 -21.00 0.35
N ASP A 99 -1.03 -20.46 -0.87
CA ASP A 99 0.18 -20.24 -1.67
C ASP A 99 1.13 -19.31 -0.89
N GLY A 100 2.25 -19.86 -0.42
CA GLY A 100 3.19 -19.15 0.46
C GLY A 100 3.74 -17.88 -0.18
N VAL A 101 3.73 -17.81 -1.51
CA VAL A 101 4.11 -16.63 -2.29
C VAL A 101 3.07 -15.51 -2.15
N LEU A 102 1.77 -15.84 -2.17
CA LEU A 102 0.68 -14.87 -1.92
C LEU A 102 0.73 -14.33 -0.50
N LEU A 103 0.96 -15.20 0.48
CA LEU A 103 1.04 -14.79 1.89
C LEU A 103 2.25 -13.88 2.14
N ALA A 104 3.38 -14.16 1.50
CA ALA A 104 4.57 -13.30 1.53
C ALA A 104 4.31 -11.94 0.87
N ARG A 105 3.62 -11.89 -0.29
CA ARG A 105 3.24 -10.63 -0.96
C ARG A 105 2.33 -9.78 -0.09
N GLY A 106 1.27 -10.37 0.47
CA GLY A 106 0.39 -9.68 1.42
C GLY A 106 1.14 -9.16 2.64
N GLY A 107 2.08 -9.94 3.17
CA GLY A 107 2.99 -9.52 4.25
C GLY A 107 3.83 -8.30 3.87
N PHE A 108 4.42 -8.28 2.68
CA PHE A 108 5.21 -7.14 2.19
C PHE A 108 4.37 -5.87 2.01
N VAL A 109 3.12 -5.99 1.54
CA VAL A 109 2.19 -4.85 1.48
C VAL A 109 1.92 -4.30 2.88
N LEU A 110 1.62 -5.17 3.86
CA LEU A 110 1.37 -4.74 5.23
C LEU A 110 2.60 -4.07 5.87
N VAL A 111 3.79 -4.65 5.69
CA VAL A 111 5.05 -4.05 6.13
C VAL A 111 5.26 -2.69 5.46
N GLY A 112 4.95 -2.57 4.18
CA GLY A 112 5.06 -1.31 3.45
C GLY A 112 4.15 -0.21 3.97
N VAL A 113 2.88 -0.55 4.18
CA VAL A 113 1.84 0.33 4.73
C VAL A 113 2.21 0.83 6.13
N VAL A 114 2.55 -0.09 7.03
CA VAL A 114 2.92 0.25 8.42
C VAL A 114 4.24 1.01 8.47
N GLY A 115 5.21 0.60 7.64
CA GLY A 115 6.50 1.28 7.50
C GLY A 115 6.33 2.74 7.08
N LEU A 116 5.59 3.01 6.01
CA LEU A 116 5.32 4.39 5.59
C LEU A 116 4.54 5.19 6.64
N GLY A 117 3.56 4.57 7.31
CA GLY A 117 2.84 5.20 8.42
C GLY A 117 3.74 5.60 9.58
N ALA A 118 4.64 4.70 10.00
CA ALA A 118 5.61 4.95 11.06
C ALA A 118 6.66 6.00 10.64
N GLY A 119 7.20 5.90 9.44
CA GLY A 119 8.20 6.81 8.89
C GLY A 119 7.66 8.24 8.77
N MET A 120 6.43 8.40 8.25
CA MET A 120 5.80 9.72 8.16
C MET A 120 5.52 10.33 9.53
N ARG A 121 5.19 9.51 10.54
CA ARG A 121 5.03 9.98 11.91
C ARG A 121 6.36 10.41 12.53
N LEU A 122 7.44 9.65 12.31
CA LEU A 122 8.79 10.03 12.73
C LEU A 122 9.25 11.33 12.05
N PHE A 123 8.90 11.52 10.78
CA PHE A 123 9.17 12.76 10.07
C PHE A 123 8.41 13.95 10.67
N ALA A 124 7.15 13.77 11.05
CA ALA A 124 6.39 14.79 11.76
C ALA A 124 7.03 15.15 13.11
N LEU A 125 7.54 14.16 13.86
CA LEU A 125 8.27 14.40 15.10
C LEU A 125 9.59 15.14 14.87
N THR A 126 10.31 14.82 13.80
CA THR A 126 11.54 15.52 13.38
C THR A 126 11.32 17.02 13.23
N ILE A 127 10.21 17.42 12.60
CA ILE A 127 9.86 18.84 12.44
C ILE A 127 9.52 19.50 13.78
N GLN A 128 8.83 18.77 14.66
CA GLN A 128 8.42 19.28 15.97
C GLN A 128 9.60 19.44 16.94
N SER A 129 10.54 18.49 16.96
CA SER A 129 11.67 18.48 17.89
C SER A 129 12.98 18.97 17.29
N TRP A 130 13.03 19.27 15.99
CA TRP A 130 14.25 19.60 15.24
C TRP A 130 15.39 18.58 15.44
N ASP A 131 15.05 17.30 15.49
CA ASP A 131 16.01 16.21 15.75
C ASP A 131 16.45 15.51 14.46
N ALA A 132 17.72 15.68 14.09
CA ALA A 132 18.31 15.06 12.90
C ALA A 132 18.31 13.52 12.93
N THR A 133 18.42 12.91 14.12
CA THR A 133 18.39 11.45 14.30
C THR A 133 17.01 10.89 13.96
N LEU A 134 15.95 11.57 14.42
CA LEU A 134 14.59 11.23 14.03
C LEU A 134 14.38 11.40 12.52
N GLY A 135 15.01 12.42 11.91
CA GLY A 135 14.95 12.65 10.47
C GLY A 135 15.57 11.52 9.66
N VAL A 136 16.76 11.05 10.07
CA VAL A 136 17.43 9.91 9.44
C VAL A 136 16.60 8.64 9.61
N ALA A 137 16.10 8.38 10.83
CA ALA A 137 15.25 7.22 11.10
C ALA A 137 13.96 7.26 10.25
N ALA A 138 13.32 8.42 10.14
CA ALA A 138 12.14 8.62 9.30
C ALA A 138 12.45 8.30 7.83
N GLY A 139 13.58 8.78 7.30
CA GLY A 139 14.02 8.48 5.94
C GLY A 139 14.21 6.98 5.69
N VAL A 140 14.93 6.29 6.57
CA VAL A 140 15.17 4.84 6.47
C VAL A 140 13.86 4.06 6.50
N VAL A 141 12.97 4.38 7.45
CA VAL A 141 11.70 3.69 7.61
C VAL A 141 10.76 3.96 6.42
N CYS A 142 10.71 5.20 5.91
CA CYS A 142 9.92 5.53 4.71
C CYS A 142 10.43 4.80 3.46
N ILE A 143 11.75 4.79 3.22
CA ILE A 143 12.35 4.10 2.08
C ILE A 143 12.09 2.59 2.17
N GLY A 144 12.32 1.98 3.33
CA GLY A 144 12.03 0.56 3.56
C GLY A 144 10.56 0.24 3.33
N GLY A 145 9.65 1.04 3.89
CA GLY A 145 8.20 0.88 3.70
C GLY A 145 7.79 0.99 2.23
N TYR A 146 8.32 1.96 1.50
CA TYR A 146 8.05 2.11 0.06
C TYR A 146 8.52 0.88 -0.73
N ILE A 147 9.75 0.40 -0.48
CA ILE A 147 10.33 -0.77 -1.17
C ILE A 147 9.46 -2.01 -0.93
N PHE A 148 9.14 -2.32 0.34
CA PHE A 148 8.33 -3.49 0.65
C PHE A 148 6.91 -3.39 0.08
N GLY A 149 6.28 -2.21 0.14
CA GLY A 149 4.97 -1.99 -0.47
C GLY A 149 4.99 -2.19 -1.99
N HIS A 150 6.00 -1.66 -2.67
CA HIS A 150 6.18 -1.85 -4.12
C HIS A 150 6.42 -3.31 -4.50
N ILE A 151 7.25 -4.03 -3.74
CA ILE A 151 7.51 -5.47 -3.95
C ILE A 151 6.22 -6.27 -3.76
N GLY A 152 5.46 -6.00 -2.70
CA GLY A 152 4.21 -6.70 -2.43
C GLY A 152 3.20 -6.57 -3.58
N ILE A 153 3.03 -5.34 -4.09
CA ILE A 153 2.08 -5.02 -5.17
C ILE A 153 2.53 -5.59 -6.51
N ASN A 154 3.75 -5.28 -6.95
CA ASN A 154 4.20 -5.63 -8.30
C ASN A 154 4.69 -7.09 -8.41
N GLY A 155 4.91 -7.77 -7.29
CA GLY A 155 5.51 -9.09 -7.26
C GLY A 155 7.02 -9.04 -7.47
N VAL A 156 7.70 -10.09 -7.02
CA VAL A 156 9.14 -10.27 -7.28
C VAL A 156 9.26 -11.02 -8.59
N THR A 157 9.53 -10.34 -9.70
CA THR A 157 10.15 -10.99 -10.86
C THR A 157 11.63 -11.18 -10.53
N LEU A 158 11.96 -12.26 -9.80
CA LEU A 158 13.31 -12.79 -9.71
C LEU A 158 13.46 -13.97 -10.67
#